data_AF-A0A8T5UDB9-F1
#
_entry.id   AF-A0A8T5UDB9-F1
#
_cell.length_a   1.000
_cell.length_b   1.000
_cell.length_c   1.000
_cell.angle_alpha   90.00
_cell.angle_beta   90.00
_cell.angle_gamma   90.00
#
_symmetry.space_group_name_H-M   'P 1'
#
loop_
_entity.id
_entity.type
_entity.pdbx_description
1 polymer ?
#
loop_
_entity_poly.entity_id
_entity_poly.type
_entity_poly.pdbx_seq_one_letter_code
_entity_poly.pdbx_strand_id
1 'polypeptide(L)'
;MSEDEIKNQINSKKEEISKNEVEFKERSSSIKSEVELEFDPKLNEIKSKLNAEQEVLNEAVEKADEWSLKKKESNVSVKGLKKESVKLINEKEKTLNLKLKELDSEKKKRIKDVNTEIKALQKTLTDLKKASST
;
A
#
# COMPACT_ATOMS: atom_id res chain seq x y z
N MET A 1 19.43 -54.38 77.50
CA MET A 1 20.14 -53.57 76.50
C MET A 1 21.15 -52.71 77.24
N SER A 2 22.42 -52.73 76.86
CA SER A 2 23.50 -52.01 77.54
C SER A 2 23.68 -50.59 76.98
N GLU A 3 24.36 -49.73 77.74
CA GLU A 3 24.66 -48.35 77.33
C GLU A 3 25.53 -48.32 76.05
N ASP A 4 26.43 -49.29 75.90
CA ASP A 4 27.28 -49.44 74.72
C ASP A 4 26.48 -49.89 73.48
N GLU A 5 25.46 -50.74 73.65
CA GLU A 5 24.55 -51.10 72.56
C GLU A 5 23.78 -49.86 72.05
N ILE A 6 23.35 -48.98 72.95
CA ILE A 6 22.65 -47.73 72.59
C ILE A 6 23.59 -46.76 71.86
N LYS A 7 24.83 -46.58 72.35
CA LYS A 7 25.84 -45.73 71.68
C LYS A 7 26.17 -46.23 70.27
N ASN A 8 26.29 -47.55 70.09
CA ASN A 8 26.52 -48.14 68.76
C ASN A 8 25.33 -47.93 67.81
N GLN A 9 24.09 -48.07 68.29
CA GLN A 9 22.90 -47.76 67.49
C GLN A 9 22.85 -46.29 67.07
N ILE A 10 23.19 -45.36 67.96
CA ILE A 10 23.25 -43.92 67.64
C ILE A 10 24.30 -43.64 66.56
N ASN A 11 25.49 -44.22 66.66
CA ASN A 11 26.53 -44.04 65.65
C ASN A 11 26.12 -44.61 64.29
N SER A 12 25.52 -45.80 64.28
CA SER A 12 24.97 -46.39 63.05
C SER A 12 23.90 -45.49 62.41
N LYS A 13 23.02 -44.88 63.22
CA LYS A 13 22.01 -43.93 62.72
C LYS A 13 22.61 -42.62 62.19
N LYS A 14 23.70 -42.12 62.77
CA LYS A 14 24.42 -40.95 62.25
C LYS A 14 25.05 -41.22 60.89
N GLU A 15 25.65 -42.40 60.70
CA GLU A 15 26.19 -42.82 59.40
C GLU A 15 25.08 -42.97 58.35
N GLU A 16 23.93 -43.51 58.73
CA GLU A 16 22.74 -43.60 57.87
C GLU A 16 22.25 -42.20 57.44
N ILE A 17 22.21 -41.24 58.37
CA ILE A 17 21.89 -39.83 58.06
C ILE A 17 22.88 -39.25 57.04
N SER A 18 24.19 -39.38 57.28
CA SER A 18 25.20 -38.84 56.35
C SER A 18 25.13 -39.50 54.97
N LYS A 19 24.86 -40.80 54.88
CA LYS A 19 24.65 -41.49 53.59
C LYS A 19 23.42 -40.95 52.86
N ASN A 20 22.31 -40.79 53.58
CA ASN A 20 21.09 -40.22 53.02
C ASN A 20 21.32 -38.78 52.51
N GLU A 21 22.02 -37.94 53.26
CA GLU A 21 22.32 -36.55 52.83
C GLU A 21 23.10 -36.51 51.51
N VAL A 22 24.08 -37.39 51.33
CA VAL A 22 24.85 -37.50 50.09
C VAL A 22 23.95 -38.00 48.96
N GLU A 23 23.19 -39.08 49.17
CA GLU A 23 22.30 -39.65 48.16
C GLU A 23 21.26 -38.63 47.66
N PHE A 24 20.59 -37.92 48.58
CA PHE A 24 19.58 -36.93 48.20
C PHE A 24 20.19 -35.71 47.49
N LYS A 25 21.43 -35.33 47.83
CA LYS A 25 22.14 -34.27 47.12
C LYS A 25 22.47 -34.68 45.68
N GLU A 26 22.97 -35.89 45.49
CA GLU A 26 23.25 -36.45 44.15
C GLU A 26 21.97 -36.56 43.33
N ARG A 27 20.89 -37.07 43.93
CA ARG A 27 19.59 -37.20 43.29
C ARG A 27 18.98 -35.85 42.91
N SER A 28 19.12 -34.83 43.76
CA SER A 28 18.69 -33.46 43.45
C SER A 28 19.45 -32.90 42.25
N SER A 29 20.76 -33.15 42.16
CA SER A 29 21.57 -32.75 41.01
C SER A 29 21.16 -33.49 39.73
N SER A 30 20.86 -34.80 39.82
CA SER A 30 20.37 -35.59 38.69
C SER A 30 19.04 -35.06 38.17
N ILE A 31 18.07 -34.82 39.07
CA ILE A 31 16.75 -34.26 38.71
C ILE A 31 16.91 -32.90 38.02
N LYS A 32 17.78 -32.03 38.54
CA LYS A 32 18.04 -30.73 37.92
C LYS A 32 18.56 -30.91 36.49
N SER A 33 19.55 -31.78 36.31
CA SER A 33 20.12 -32.06 34.99
C SER A 33 19.09 -32.68 34.03
N GLU A 34 18.22 -33.57 34.49
CA GLU A 34 17.16 -34.18 33.68
C GLU A 34 16.16 -33.11 33.19
N VAL A 35 15.76 -32.19 34.07
CA VAL A 35 14.87 -31.09 33.72
C VAL A 35 15.53 -30.14 32.72
N GLU A 36 16.79 -29.76 32.94
CA GLU A 36 17.53 -28.89 32.01
C GLU A 36 17.66 -29.55 30.62
N LEU A 37 18.02 -30.84 30.56
CA LEU A 37 18.11 -31.60 29.31
C LEU A 37 16.78 -31.72 28.56
N GLU A 38 15.66 -31.83 29.29
CA GLU A 38 14.34 -31.90 28.67
C GLU A 38 13.86 -30.54 28.14
N PHE A 39 14.04 -29.48 28.91
CA PHE A 39 13.36 -28.20 28.66
C PHE A 39 14.23 -27.18 27.94
N ASP A 40 15.54 -27.16 28.13
CA ASP A 40 16.40 -26.17 27.47
C ASP A 40 16.34 -26.24 25.94
N PRO A 41 16.37 -27.44 25.30
CA PRO A 41 16.22 -27.54 23.85
C PRO A 41 14.88 -27.00 23.36
N LYS A 42 13.78 -27.33 24.06
CA LYS A 42 12.42 -26.88 23.73
C LYS A 42 12.29 -25.36 23.85
N LEU A 43 12.87 -24.78 24.90
CA LEU A 43 12.90 -23.33 25.11
C LEU A 43 13.71 -22.63 24.03
N ASN A 44 14.86 -23.18 23.65
CA ASN A 44 15.70 -22.62 22.60
C ASN A 44 15.00 -22.68 21.23
N GLU A 45 14.33 -23.78 20.91
CA GLU A 45 13.54 -23.92 19.69
C GLU A 45 12.41 -22.89 19.62
N ILE A 46 11.61 -22.76 20.69
CA ILE A 46 10.51 -21.80 20.75
C ILE A 46 11.02 -20.35 20.64
N LYS A 47 12.11 -20.01 21.33
CA LYS A 47 12.73 -18.67 21.23
C LYS A 47 13.20 -18.38 19.81
N SER A 48 13.81 -19.36 19.13
CA SER A 48 14.24 -19.19 17.74
C SER A 48 13.06 -18.95 16.81
N LYS A 49 11.97 -19.70 16.96
CA LYS A 49 10.74 -19.52 16.17
C LYS A 49 10.10 -18.16 16.44
N LEU A 50 10.02 -17.76 17.71
CA LEU A 50 9.47 -16.45 18.10
C LEU A 50 10.25 -15.30 17.46
N ASN A 51 11.58 -15.36 17.50
CA ASN A 51 12.42 -14.32 16.91
C ASN A 51 12.23 -14.24 15.39
N ALA A 52 12.22 -15.38 14.70
CA ALA A 52 11.99 -15.42 13.26
C ALA A 52 10.63 -14.82 12.88
N GLU A 53 9.57 -15.17 13.61
CA GLU A 53 8.23 -14.66 13.31
C GLU A 53 8.08 -13.17 13.65
N GLN A 54 8.80 -12.68 14.67
CA GLN A 54 8.84 -11.27 15.01
C GLN A 54 9.54 -10.44 13.91
N GLU A 55 10.60 -10.96 13.28
CA GLU A 55 11.24 -10.33 12.13
C GLU A 55 10.28 -10.24 10.93
N VAL A 56 9.58 -11.33 10.61
CA VAL A 56 8.55 -11.36 9.57
C VAL A 56 7.43 -10.35 9.84
N LEU A 57 6.96 -10.25 11.09
CA LEU A 57 5.95 -9.28 11.48
C LEU A 57 6.44 -7.84 11.28
N ASN A 58 7.68 -7.54 11.70
CA ASN A 58 8.24 -6.19 11.55
C ASN A 58 8.32 -5.78 10.06
N GLU A 59 8.81 -6.66 9.19
CA GLU A 59 8.82 -6.40 7.74
C GLU A 59 7.42 -6.17 7.16
N ALA A 60 6.43 -6.96 7.61
CA ALA A 60 5.06 -6.83 7.15
C ALA A 60 4.46 -5.48 7.55
N VAL A 61 4.76 -5.00 8.76
CA VAL A 61 4.35 -3.68 9.25
C VAL A 61 4.97 -2.56 8.42
N GLU A 62 6.29 -2.60 8.19
CA GLU A 62 6.98 -1.60 7.37
C GLU A 62 6.40 -1.53 5.95
N LYS A 63 6.22 -2.68 5.30
CA LYS A 63 5.60 -2.76 3.96
C LYS A 63 4.18 -2.20 3.98
N ALA A 64 3.38 -2.48 5.01
CA ALA A 64 2.02 -1.97 5.11
C ALA A 64 1.99 -0.43 5.20
N ASP A 65 2.92 0.17 5.94
CA ASP A 65 3.04 1.63 6.04
C ASP A 65 3.45 2.27 4.72
N GLU A 66 4.41 1.69 3.99
CA GLU A 66 4.79 2.13 2.65
C GLU A 66 3.59 2.10 1.68
N TRP A 67 2.83 1.00 1.67
CA TRP A 67 1.64 0.87 0.84
C TRP A 67 0.55 1.88 1.22
N SER A 68 0.41 2.18 2.51
CA SER A 68 -0.54 3.19 3.01
C SER A 68 -0.18 4.59 2.50
N LEU A 69 1.10 4.97 2.52
CA LEU A 69 1.58 6.24 1.96
C LEU A 69 1.34 6.30 0.44
N LYS A 70 1.75 5.26 -0.29
CA LYS A 70 1.56 5.19 -1.75
C LYS A 70 0.10 5.27 -2.16
N LYS A 71 -0.81 4.69 -1.38
CA LYS A 71 -2.26 4.79 -1.57
C LYS A 71 -2.75 6.23 -1.39
N LYS A 72 -2.25 6.97 -0.39
CA LYS A 72 -2.62 8.38 -0.18
C LYS A 72 -2.17 9.26 -1.35
N GLU A 73 -0.92 9.13 -1.78
CA GLU A 73 -0.38 9.87 -2.93
C GLU A 73 -1.16 9.58 -4.21
N SER A 74 -1.39 8.30 -4.51
CA SER A 74 -2.14 7.88 -5.70
C SER A 74 -3.56 8.45 -5.69
N ASN A 75 -4.22 8.48 -4.53
CA ASN A 75 -5.56 9.08 -4.40
C ASN A 75 -5.57 10.57 -4.70
N VAL A 76 -4.56 11.31 -4.26
CA VAL A 76 -4.41 12.74 -4.58
C VAL A 76 -4.21 12.93 -6.08
N SER A 77 -3.29 12.16 -6.67
CA SER A 77 -3.02 12.20 -8.12
C SER A 77 -4.25 11.90 -8.96
N VAL A 78 -5.00 10.83 -8.62
CA VAL A 78 -6.24 10.47 -9.33
C VAL A 78 -7.29 11.59 -9.23
N LYS A 79 -7.47 12.20 -8.05
CA LYS A 79 -8.39 13.33 -7.90
C LYS A 79 -7.97 14.53 -8.75
N GLY A 80 -6.67 14.83 -8.81
CA GLY A 80 -6.12 15.90 -9.66
C GLY A 80 -6.39 15.64 -11.13
N LEU A 81 -6.02 14.46 -11.63
CA LEU A 81 -6.21 14.07 -13.03
C LEU A 81 -7.69 14.07 -13.45
N LYS A 82 -8.60 13.62 -12.57
CA LYS A 82 -10.05 13.68 -12.85
C LYS A 82 -10.52 15.12 -13.05
N LYS A 83 -10.08 16.05 -12.20
CA LYS A 83 -10.44 17.48 -12.34
C LYS A 83 -9.89 18.07 -13.64
N GLU A 84 -8.62 17.81 -13.94
CA GLU A 84 -7.99 18.34 -15.15
C GLU A 84 -8.63 17.78 -16.43
N SER A 85 -8.96 16.49 -16.44
CA SER A 85 -9.68 15.86 -17.56
C SER A 85 -11.03 16.53 -17.84
N VAL A 86 -11.84 16.75 -16.80
CA VAL A 86 -13.13 17.44 -16.93
C VAL A 86 -12.94 18.87 -17.44
N LYS A 87 -11.94 19.59 -16.93
CA LYS A 87 -11.61 20.95 -17.38
C LYS A 87 -11.24 20.97 -18.87
N LEU A 88 -10.35 20.10 -19.31
CA LEU A 88 -9.92 20.02 -20.72
C LEU A 88 -11.06 19.64 -21.66
N ILE A 89 -11.96 18.74 -21.26
CA ILE A 89 -13.16 18.41 -22.04
C ILE A 89 -14.02 19.67 -22.26
N ASN A 90 -14.28 20.41 -21.19
CA ASN A 90 -15.09 21.63 -21.25
C ASN A 90 -14.41 22.73 -22.09
N GLU A 91 -13.09 22.91 -21.94
CA GLU A 91 -12.32 23.89 -22.72
C GLU A 91 -12.29 23.53 -24.22
N LYS A 92 -12.14 22.23 -24.53
CA LYS A 92 -12.21 21.72 -25.90
C LYS A 92 -13.56 22.02 -26.53
N GLU A 93 -14.66 21.73 -25.84
CA GLU A 93 -16.02 21.98 -26.34
C GLU A 93 -16.29 23.46 -26.57
N LYS A 94 -15.91 24.33 -25.61
CA LYS A 94 -16.03 25.78 -25.75
C LYS A 94 -15.25 26.30 -26.95
N THR A 95 -14.00 25.85 -27.09
CA THR A 95 -13.12 26.26 -28.20
C THR A 95 -13.67 25.82 -29.54
N LEU A 96 -14.17 24.58 -29.63
CA LEU A 96 -14.78 24.06 -30.85
C LEU A 96 -16.02 24.89 -31.25
N ASN A 97 -16.91 25.15 -30.29
CA ASN A 97 -18.12 25.93 -30.52
C ASN A 97 -17.82 27.37 -30.98
N LEU A 98 -16.78 28.00 -30.43
CA LEU A 98 -16.33 29.32 -30.87
C LEU A 98 -15.83 29.28 -32.32
N LYS A 99 -14.92 28.35 -32.65
CA LYS A 99 -14.39 28.22 -34.02
C LYS A 99 -15.48 27.91 -35.06
N LEU A 100 -16.47 27.08 -34.71
CA LEU A 100 -17.59 26.79 -35.61
C LEU A 100 -18.46 28.02 -35.85
N LYS A 101 -18.71 28.85 -34.83
CA LYS A 101 -19.44 30.12 -34.97
C LYS A 101 -18.69 31.15 -35.82
N GLU A 102 -17.38 31.25 -35.63
CA GLU A 102 -16.51 32.12 -36.44
C GLU A 102 -16.56 31.69 -37.91
N LEU A 103 -16.42 30.39 -38.19
CA LEU A 103 -16.49 29.83 -39.53
C LEU A 103 -17.86 30.07 -40.20
N ASP A 104 -18.96 29.88 -39.48
CA ASP A 104 -20.31 30.15 -40.01
C ASP A 104 -20.51 31.65 -40.33
N SER A 105 -19.98 32.53 -39.48
CA SER A 105 -20.03 33.97 -39.69
C SER A 105 -19.21 34.39 -40.93
N GLU A 106 -18.01 33.82 -41.09
CA GLU A 106 -17.16 34.03 -42.26
C GLU A 106 -17.85 33.53 -43.54
N LYS A 107 -18.43 32.33 -43.50
CA LYS A 107 -19.22 31.76 -44.60
C LYS A 107 -20.37 32.69 -45.01
N LYS A 108 -21.17 33.15 -44.03
CA LYS A 108 -22.30 34.07 -44.28
C LYS A 108 -21.83 35.37 -44.93
N LYS A 109 -20.72 35.94 -44.45
CA LYS A 109 -20.14 37.16 -45.03
C LYS A 109 -19.72 36.93 -46.49
N ARG A 110 -18.93 35.89 -46.77
CA ARG A 110 -18.49 35.56 -48.15
C ARG A 110 -19.66 35.34 -49.10
N ILE A 111 -20.70 34.61 -48.66
CA ILE A 111 -21.92 34.41 -49.47
C ILE A 111 -22.61 35.75 -49.77
N LYS A 112 -22.70 36.65 -48.78
CA LYS A 112 -23.31 37.98 -48.97
C LYS A 112 -22.52 38.83 -49.97
N ASP A 113 -21.19 38.80 -49.87
CA ASP A 113 -20.29 39.55 -50.76
C ASP A 113 -20.45 39.04 -52.21
N VAL A 114 -20.37 37.73 -52.44
CA VAL A 114 -20.58 37.11 -53.76
C VAL A 114 -21.98 37.40 -54.33
N ASN A 115 -23.03 37.31 -53.51
CA ASN A 115 -24.39 37.64 -53.96
C ASN A 115 -24.54 39.12 -54.37
N THR A 116 -23.78 40.02 -53.74
CA THR A 116 -23.78 41.44 -54.10
C THR A 116 -23.11 41.63 -55.46
N GLU A 117 -21.99 40.94 -55.71
CA GLU A 117 -21.29 40.95 -56.99
C GLU A 117 -22.16 40.36 -58.12
N ILE A 118 -22.82 39.21 -57.89
CA ILE A 118 -23.76 38.61 -58.84
C ILE A 118 -24.86 39.61 -59.24
N LYS A 119 -25.45 40.32 -58.28
CA LYS A 119 -26.48 41.33 -58.56
C LYS A 119 -25.95 42.49 -59.39
N ALA A 120 -24.73 42.96 -59.11
CA ALA A 120 -24.09 44.02 -59.89
C ALA A 120 -23.83 43.58 -61.35
N LEU A 121 -23.34 42.37 -61.55
CA LEU A 121 -23.12 41.79 -62.88
C LEU A 121 -24.44 41.59 -63.64
N GLN A 122 -25.49 41.08 -62.97
CA GLN A 122 -26.82 40.93 -63.56
C GLN A 122 -27.40 42.28 -64.02
N LYS A 123 -27.22 43.35 -63.24
CA LYS A 123 -27.63 44.70 -63.63
C LYS A 123 -26.86 45.17 -64.87
N THR A 124 -25.54 45.03 -64.86
CA THR A 124 -24.68 45.40 -66.00
C THR A 124 -25.07 44.66 -67.29
N LEU A 125 -25.33 43.35 -67.20
CA LEU A 125 -25.82 42.56 -68.33
C LEU A 125 -27.18 43.04 -68.85
N THR A 126 -28.08 43.44 -67.94
CA THR A 126 -29.40 43.96 -68.30
C THR A 126 -29.28 45.30 -69.03
N ASP A 127 -28.42 46.19 -68.54
CA ASP A 127 -28.18 47.51 -69.14
C ASP A 127 -27.55 47.39 -70.53
N LEU A 128 -26.57 46.48 -70.70
CA LEU A 128 -25.96 46.16 -72.01
C LEU A 128 -27.00 45.63 -73.01
N LYS A 129 -27.87 44.70 -72.60
CA LYS A 129 -28.93 44.16 -73.46
C LYS A 129 -29.93 45.23 -73.92
N LYS A 130 -30.24 46.21 -73.05
CA LYS A 130 -31.10 47.33 -73.43
C LYS A 130 -30.42 48.23 -74.45
N ALA A 131 -29.15 48.57 -74.24
CA ALA A 131 -28.37 49.41 -75.14
C ALA A 131 -28.15 48.78 -76.52
N SER A 132 -28.09 47.45 -76.61
CA SER A 132 -27.98 46.73 -77.90
C SER A 132 -29.31 46.51 -78.63
N SER A 133 -30.44 46.87 -78.01
CA SER A 133 -31.80 46.68 -78.57
C SER A 133 -32.45 47.99 -79.02
N THR A 134 -31.71 49.10 -78.93
CA THR A 134 -32.04 50.44 -79.43
C THR A 134 -31.08 50.81 -80.56
#